data_AF-A0A6C0FA66-F1
#
_entry.id   AF-A0A6C0FA66-F1
#
_cell.length_a   1.000
_cell.length_b   1.000
_cell.length_c   1.000
_cell.angle_alpha   90.00
_cell.angle_beta   90.00
_cell.angle_gamma   90.00
#
_symmetry.space_group_name_H-M   'P 1'
#
loop_
_entity.id
_entity.type
_entity.pdbx_description
1 polymer ?
#
loop_
_entity_poly.entity_id
_entity_poly.type
_entity_poly.pdbx_seq_one_letter_code
_entity_poly.pdbx_strand_id
1 'polypeptide(L)'
;MEKYFNLLECTSTTSLKKIEKKYKKLMRKTHPDRGNDDKLCKEINEAYQYILNYKLNNLIDISNTIIPITFRNIGFNHLQTPDIRKKIEPTTKINDTISYNKQKLLAYKKEILKQKELCNNSNFLLEYLQNKEANEANEANEANEANEAN
;
A
#
# COMPACT_ATOMS: atom_id res chain seq x y z
N MET A 1 -19.79 -11.16 -8.39
CA MET A 1 -18.46 -11.79 -8.20
C MET A 1 -18.33 -13.09 -8.98
N GLU A 2 -19.36 -13.94 -8.99
CA GLU A 2 -19.40 -15.15 -9.83
C GLU A 2 -19.20 -14.86 -11.32
N LYS A 3 -19.68 -13.72 -11.82
CA LYS A 3 -19.48 -13.28 -13.22
C LYS A 3 -18.00 -13.32 -13.66
N TYR A 4 -17.06 -12.83 -12.84
CA TYR A 4 -15.64 -12.79 -13.21
C TYR A 4 -14.97 -14.18 -13.19
N PHE A 5 -15.36 -15.01 -12.23
CA PHE A 5 -14.92 -16.40 -12.14
C PHE A 5 -15.43 -17.21 -13.34
N ASN A 6 -16.70 -17.03 -13.71
CA ASN A 6 -17.31 -17.67 -14.88
C ASN A 6 -16.66 -17.21 -16.19
N LEU A 7 -16.34 -15.92 -16.32
CA LEU A 7 -15.68 -15.36 -17.51
C LEU A 7 -14.30 -15.99 -17.77
N LEU A 8 -13.54 -16.27 -16.72
CA LEU A 8 -12.24 -16.95 -16.79
C LEU A 8 -12.36 -18.48 -16.68
N GLU A 9 -13.57 -19.02 -16.67
CA GLU A 9 -13.89 -20.43 -16.48
C GLU A 9 -13.23 -21.03 -15.23
N CYS A 10 -13.09 -20.26 -14.14
CA CYS A 10 -12.39 -20.65 -12.92
C CYS A 10 -13.32 -20.72 -11.72
N THR A 11 -12.96 -21.54 -10.73
CA THR A 11 -13.61 -21.55 -9.41
C THR A 11 -12.76 -20.79 -8.37
N SER A 12 -13.36 -20.42 -7.24
CA SER A 12 -12.65 -19.81 -6.11
C SER A 12 -11.48 -20.68 -5.59
N THR A 13 -11.60 -22.01 -5.70
CA THR A 13 -10.58 -22.99 -5.30
C THR A 13 -9.44 -23.15 -6.30
N THR A 14 -9.56 -22.60 -7.50
CA THR A 14 -8.55 -22.78 -8.57
C THR A 14 -7.22 -22.10 -8.18
N SER A 15 -6.09 -22.78 -8.35
CA SER A 15 -4.76 -22.22 -8.07
C SER A 15 -4.40 -21.05 -8.99
N LEU A 16 -3.65 -20.06 -8.50
CA LEU A 16 -3.16 -18.90 -9.27
C LEU A 16 -2.47 -19.31 -10.58
N LYS A 17 -1.63 -20.34 -10.54
CA LYS A 17 -0.92 -20.86 -11.74
C LYS A 17 -1.88 -21.39 -12.80
N LYS A 18 -3.03 -21.97 -12.38
CA LYS A 18 -4.07 -22.44 -13.31
C LYS A 18 -4.89 -21.27 -13.86
N ILE A 19 -5.18 -20.26 -13.04
CA ILE A 19 -5.87 -19.02 -13.45
C ILE A 19 -5.05 -18.28 -14.52
N GLU A 20 -3.75 -18.09 -14.29
CA GLU A 20 -2.83 -17.44 -15.24
C GLU A 20 -2.77 -18.18 -16.59
N LYS A 21 -2.70 -19.53 -16.55
CA LYS A 21 -2.73 -20.36 -17.77
C LYS A 21 -4.03 -20.18 -18.55
N LYS A 22 -5.17 -20.13 -17.87
CA LYS A 22 -6.49 -19.94 -18.51
C LYS A 22 -6.61 -18.54 -19.11
N TYR A 23 -6.21 -17.51 -18.37
CA TYR A 23 -6.14 -16.12 -18.85
C TYR A 23 -5.30 -16.01 -20.13
N LYS A 24 -4.06 -16.54 -20.13
CA LYS A 24 -3.18 -16.54 -21.32
C LYS A 24 -3.79 -17.29 -22.51
N LYS A 25 -4.59 -18.33 -22.27
CA LYS A 25 -5.29 -19.08 -23.33
C LYS A 25 -6.47 -18.28 -23.89
N LEU A 26 -7.26 -17.65 -23.03
CA LEU A 26 -8.37 -16.78 -23.42
C LEU A 26 -7.88 -15.56 -24.18
N MET A 27 -6.88 -14.85 -23.64
CA MET A 27 -6.31 -13.66 -24.28
C MET A 27 -5.75 -13.96 -25.67
N ARG A 28 -5.09 -15.11 -25.84
CA ARG A 28 -4.64 -15.53 -27.18
C ARG A 28 -5.79 -15.83 -28.13
N LYS A 29 -6.97 -16.21 -27.66
CA LYS A 29 -8.14 -16.43 -28.52
C LYS A 29 -8.86 -15.13 -28.85
N THR A 30 -8.92 -14.21 -27.89
CA THR A 30 -9.77 -13.00 -27.92
C THR A 30 -9.00 -11.73 -28.23
N HIS A 31 -7.69 -11.81 -28.52
CA HIS A 31 -6.88 -10.63 -28.82
C HIS A 31 -7.42 -9.88 -30.05
N PRO A 32 -7.47 -8.53 -30.04
CA PRO A 32 -7.92 -7.74 -31.18
C PRO A 32 -7.07 -7.96 -32.44
N ASP A 33 -5.76 -8.20 -32.31
CA ASP A 33 -4.89 -8.57 -33.45
C ASP A 33 -5.33 -9.84 -34.20
N ARG A 34 -6.22 -10.65 -33.60
CA ARG A 34 -6.82 -11.83 -34.23
C ARG A 34 -8.23 -11.58 -34.79
N GLY A 35 -8.65 -10.31 -34.84
CA GLY A 35 -9.95 -9.90 -35.37
C GLY A 35 -11.11 -9.97 -34.37
N ASN A 36 -10.84 -9.93 -33.06
CA ASN A 36 -11.88 -9.95 -32.03
C ASN A 36 -12.16 -8.56 -31.44
N ASP A 37 -13.29 -8.46 -30.73
CA ASP A 37 -13.71 -7.22 -30.06
C ASP A 37 -12.82 -6.85 -28.87
N ASP A 38 -12.31 -5.61 -28.89
CA ASP A 38 -11.53 -5.01 -27.79
C ASP A 38 -12.30 -4.98 -26.46
N LYS A 39 -13.63 -4.88 -26.52
CA LYS A 39 -14.51 -4.90 -25.34
C LYS A 39 -14.38 -6.20 -24.54
N LEU A 40 -14.35 -7.34 -25.23
CA LEU A 40 -14.22 -8.65 -24.58
C LEU A 40 -12.84 -8.81 -23.93
N CYS A 41 -11.80 -8.29 -24.58
CA CYS A 41 -10.43 -8.28 -24.05
C CYS A 41 -10.35 -7.50 -22.72
N LYS A 42 -10.99 -6.31 -22.68
CA LYS A 42 -11.07 -5.48 -21.46
C LYS A 42 -11.79 -6.20 -20.32
N GLU A 43 -12.94 -6.82 -20.59
CA GLU A 43 -13.67 -7.59 -19.57
C GLU A 43 -12.85 -8.75 -19.01
N ILE A 44 -12.10 -9.46 -19.85
CA ILE A 44 -11.21 -10.57 -19.42
C ILE A 44 -10.07 -10.04 -18.55
N ASN A 45 -9.50 -8.88 -18.89
CA ASN A 45 -8.46 -8.23 -18.08
C ASN A 45 -8.99 -7.81 -16.71
N GLU A 46 -10.15 -7.16 -16.67
CA GLU A 46 -10.80 -6.73 -15.43
C GLU A 46 -11.11 -7.93 -14.52
N ALA A 47 -11.66 -9.01 -15.09
CA ALA A 47 -11.91 -10.25 -14.37
C ALA A 47 -10.62 -10.83 -13.77
N TYR A 48 -9.54 -10.82 -14.54
CA TYR A 48 -8.25 -11.37 -14.09
C TYR A 48 -7.67 -10.56 -12.93
N GLN A 49 -7.65 -9.24 -13.04
CA GLN A 49 -7.18 -8.37 -11.97
C GLN A 49 -8.03 -8.50 -10.71
N TYR A 50 -9.34 -8.56 -10.86
CA TYR A 50 -10.26 -8.76 -9.75
C TYR A 50 -9.97 -10.08 -9.00
N ILE A 51 -9.80 -11.19 -9.73
CA ILE A 51 -9.50 -12.50 -9.13
C ILE A 51 -8.12 -12.51 -8.45
N LEU A 52 -7.12 -11.85 -9.03
CA LEU A 52 -5.80 -11.71 -8.42
C LEU A 52 -5.89 -10.94 -7.09
N ASN A 53 -6.58 -9.80 -7.07
CA ASN A 53 -6.75 -9.01 -5.85
C ASN A 53 -7.57 -9.77 -4.80
N TYR A 54 -8.63 -10.48 -5.19
CA TYR A 54 -9.40 -11.32 -4.28
C TYR A 54 -8.53 -12.43 -3.66
N LYS A 55 -7.74 -13.14 -4.48
CA LYS A 55 -6.81 -14.17 -4.00
C LYS A 55 -5.75 -13.57 -3.09
N LEU A 56 -5.17 -12.44 -3.46
CA LEU A 56 -4.11 -11.77 -2.72
C LEU A 56 -4.61 -11.25 -1.38
N ASN A 57 -5.79 -10.61 -1.33
CA ASN A 57 -6.38 -10.16 -0.07
C ASN A 57 -6.76 -11.34 0.85
N ASN A 58 -7.33 -12.42 0.30
CA ASN A 58 -7.60 -13.62 1.09
C ASN A 58 -6.32 -14.34 1.54
N LEU A 59 -5.26 -14.31 0.72
CA LEU A 59 -3.93 -14.80 1.10
C LEU A 59 -3.28 -13.90 2.16
N ILE A 60 -3.54 -12.59 2.12
CA ILE A 60 -3.08 -11.63 3.13
C ILE A 60 -3.81 -11.86 4.45
N ASP A 61 -5.10 -12.17 4.42
CA ASP A 61 -5.82 -12.64 5.62
C ASP A 61 -5.22 -13.94 6.16
N ILE A 62 -4.76 -14.84 5.27
CA ILE A 62 -3.97 -16.03 5.65
C ILE A 62 -2.55 -15.67 6.10
N SER A 63 -1.91 -14.58 5.65
CA SER A 63 -0.55 -14.19 6.02
C SER A 63 -0.48 -13.24 7.21
N ASN A 64 -1.60 -12.65 7.64
CA ASN A 64 -1.75 -12.07 8.97
C ASN A 64 -1.73 -13.16 10.06
N THR A 65 -1.72 -14.43 9.66
CA THR A 65 -0.92 -15.48 10.29
C THR A 65 0.55 -15.29 9.86
N ILE A 66 1.25 -14.33 10.49
CA ILE A 66 2.57 -13.71 10.18
C ILE A 66 3.74 -14.67 9.84
N ILE A 67 3.54 -15.97 9.94
CA ILE A 67 4.56 -17.01 9.84
C ILE A 67 4.38 -17.77 8.52
N PRO A 68 5.41 -17.91 7.67
CA PRO A 68 5.31 -18.73 6.47
C PRO A 68 4.95 -20.17 6.85
N ILE A 69 4.06 -20.82 6.07
CA ILE A 69 3.52 -22.17 6.39
C ILE A 69 4.63 -23.19 6.67
N THR A 70 5.73 -23.13 5.92
CA THR A 70 6.91 -23.97 6.11
C THR A 70 7.57 -23.75 7.47
N PHE A 71 7.62 -22.52 7.98
CA PHE A 71 8.22 -22.19 9.28
C PHE A 71 7.30 -22.55 10.45
N ARG A 72 5.98 -22.55 10.25
CA ARG A 72 5.01 -23.00 11.26
C ARG A 72 5.08 -24.50 11.50
N ASN A 73 5.27 -25.29 10.44
CA ASN A 73 5.30 -26.76 10.51
C ASN A 73 6.65 -27.33 10.97
N ILE A 74 7.73 -26.56 10.83
CA ILE A 74 9.08 -27.00 11.23
C ILE A 74 9.26 -26.93 12.74
N GLY A 75 8.68 -25.93 13.42
CA GLY A 75 8.79 -25.75 14.88
C GLY A 75 10.23 -25.53 15.36
N PHE A 76 10.47 -24.51 16.18
CA PHE A 76 11.81 -24.28 16.77
C PHE A 76 12.18 -25.29 17.88
N ASN A 77 11.42 -26.38 18.04
CA ASN A 77 11.55 -27.35 19.14
C ASN A 77 12.66 -28.40 18.94
N HIS A 78 13.31 -28.42 17.78
CA HIS A 78 14.33 -29.43 17.43
C HIS A 78 15.67 -28.87 16.98
N LEU A 79 15.87 -27.57 17.13
CA LEU A 79 17.22 -27.01 17.06
C LEU A 79 17.83 -27.15 18.45
N GLN A 80 18.73 -28.12 18.63
CA GLN A 80 19.66 -28.10 19.75
C GLN A 80 20.52 -26.86 19.58
N THR A 81 20.07 -25.72 20.08
CA THR A 81 20.93 -24.55 20.18
C THR A 81 21.91 -24.85 21.30
N PRO A 82 23.22 -24.94 21.04
CA PRO A 82 24.16 -24.86 22.16
C PRO A 82 23.89 -23.52 22.86
N ASP A 83 23.94 -23.47 24.19
CA ASP A 83 23.72 -22.28 25.05
C ASP A 83 24.80 -21.20 24.85
N ILE A 84 25.19 -20.95 23.61
CA ILE A 84 26.13 -19.91 23.21
C ILE A 84 25.33 -18.64 23.02
N ARG A 85 24.66 -18.19 24.10
CA ARG A 85 24.30 -16.78 24.21
C ARG A 85 25.57 -16.03 24.55
N LYS A 86 26.44 -15.80 23.56
CA LYS A 86 27.47 -14.77 23.69
C LYS A 86 26.71 -13.48 24.02
N LYS A 87 26.89 -12.97 25.24
CA LYS A 87 26.53 -11.58 25.56
C LYS A 87 27.26 -10.74 24.52
N ILE A 88 26.52 -10.28 23.52
CA ILE A 88 27.01 -9.23 22.64
C ILE A 88 27.06 -8.02 23.55
N GLU A 89 28.25 -7.69 24.05
CA GLU A 89 28.53 -6.41 24.67
C GLU A 89 28.09 -5.35 23.65
N PRO A 90 27.05 -4.55 23.93
CA PRO A 90 26.61 -3.54 22.99
C PRO A 90 27.73 -2.50 22.87
N THR A 91 28.42 -2.47 21.73
CA THR A 91 29.31 -1.35 21.43
C THR A 91 28.43 -0.10 21.32
N THR A 92 28.60 0.83 22.25
CA THR A 92 27.74 2.02 22.46
C THR A 92 27.39 2.77 21.17
N LYS A 93 28.36 2.91 20.26
CA LYS A 93 28.22 3.63 18.98
C LYS A 93 27.14 3.04 18.05
N ILE A 94 26.93 1.73 18.06
CA ILE A 94 25.92 1.09 17.19
C ILE A 94 24.51 1.28 17.75
N ASN A 95 24.36 1.29 19.07
CA ASN A 95 23.05 1.45 19.72
C ASN A 95 22.49 2.87 19.60
N ASP A 96 23.36 3.89 19.62
CA ASP A 96 22.93 5.28 19.53
C ASP A 96 22.37 5.61 18.14
N THR A 97 23.00 5.09 17.09
CA THR A 97 22.53 5.24 15.70
C THR A 97 21.21 4.49 15.45
N ILE A 98 21.07 3.27 15.99
CA ILE A 98 19.82 2.48 15.92
C ILE A 98 18.68 3.19 16.68
N SER A 99 18.97 3.75 17.85
CA SER A 99 18.00 4.52 18.65
C SER A 99 17.55 5.78 17.91
N TYR A 100 18.49 6.54 17.32
CA TYR A 100 18.21 7.74 16.54
C TYR A 100 17.33 7.44 15.32
N ASN A 101 17.65 6.40 14.56
CA ASN A 101 16.87 5.99 13.38
C ASN A 101 15.46 5.54 13.76
N LYS A 102 15.29 4.88 14.91
CA LYS A 102 13.98 4.47 15.43
C LYS A 102 13.12 5.68 15.84
N GLN A 103 13.71 6.68 16.49
CA GLN A 103 13.01 7.91 16.87
C GLN A 103 12.59 8.73 15.66
N LYS A 104 13.48 8.87 14.66
CA LYS A 104 13.19 9.56 13.40
C LYS A 104 12.04 8.91 12.63
N LEU A 105 12.01 7.57 12.57
CA LEU A 105 10.93 6.83 11.92
C LEU A 105 9.59 6.99 12.66
N LEU A 106 9.61 7.01 14.00
CA LEU A 106 8.41 7.24 14.83
C LEU A 106 7.85 8.66 14.63
N ALA A 107 8.71 9.67 14.51
CA ALA A 107 8.30 11.05 14.24
C ALA A 107 7.61 11.18 12.87
N TYR A 108 8.23 10.65 11.82
CA TYR A 108 7.67 10.66 10.46
C TYR A 108 6.32 9.94 10.38
N LYS A 109 6.16 8.81 11.08
CA LYS A 109 4.90 8.08 11.16
C LYS A 109 3.79 8.89 11.83
N LYS A 110 4.12 9.67 12.87
CA LYS A 110 3.15 10.57 13.54
C LYS A 110 2.72 11.72 12.64
N GLU A 111 3.64 12.31 11.88
CA GLU A 111 3.31 13.37 10.91
C GLU A 111 2.37 12.88 9.82
N ILE A 112 2.62 11.70 9.25
CA ILE A 112 1.73 11.11 8.24
C ILE A 112 0.32 10.87 8.81
N LEU A 113 0.21 10.39 10.04
CA LEU A 113 -1.08 10.19 10.70
C LEU A 113 -1.81 11.52 10.93
N LYS A 114 -1.10 12.55 11.38
CA LYS A 114 -1.65 13.91 11.55
C LYS A 114 -2.13 14.51 10.23
N GLN A 115 -1.35 14.35 9.15
CA GLN A 115 -1.77 14.79 7.81
C GLN A 115 -3.02 14.06 7.32
N LYS A 116 -3.12 12.75 7.56
CA LYS A 116 -4.32 11.98 7.22
C LYS A 116 -5.55 12.41 8.02
N GLU A 117 -5.39 12.72 9.30
CA GLU A 117 -6.46 13.26 10.13
C GLU A 117 -6.92 14.65 9.65
N LEU A 118 -5.99 15.50 9.21
CA LEU A 118 -6.29 16.80 8.60
C LEU A 118 -7.01 16.67 7.25
N CYS A 119 -6.61 15.73 6.40
CA CYS A 119 -7.31 15.46 5.14
C CYS A 119 -8.72 14.89 5.33
N ASN A 120 -8.98 14.20 6.45
CA ASN A 120 -10.28 13.60 6.76
C ASN A 120 -11.27 14.57 7.42
N ASN A 121 -10.79 15.69 7.99
CA ASN A 121 -11.63 16.74 8.56
C ASN A 121 -11.66 17.96 7.61
N SER A 122 -12.64 18.00 6.70
CA SER A 122 -12.72 19.02 5.64
C SER A 122 -12.83 20.47 6.15
N ASN A 123 -13.23 20.67 7.41
CA ASN A 123 -13.42 22.00 7.99
C ASN A 123 -12.10 22.73 8.29
N PHE A 124 -11.01 22.02 8.60
CA PHE A 124 -9.74 22.66 8.97
C PHE A 124 -8.94 23.14 7.75
N LEU A 125 -9.06 22.45 6.61
CA LEU A 125 -8.47 22.89 5.35
C LEU A 125 -9.10 24.20 4.87
N LEU A 126 -10.42 24.37 5.09
CA LEU A 126 -11.15 25.57 4.72
C LEU A 126 -10.71 26.78 5.56
N GLU A 127 -10.55 26.59 6.87
CA GLU A 127 -10.05 27.62 7.79
C GLU A 127 -8.60 28.02 7.48
N TYR A 128 -7.74 27.05 7.14
CA TYR A 128 -6.35 27.34 6.75
C TYR A 128 -6.26 28.11 5.42
N LEU A 129 -7.09 27.78 4.42
CA LEU A 129 -7.13 28.50 3.15
C LEU A 129 -7.68 29.92 3.31
N GLN A 130 -8.75 30.10 4.11
CA GLN A 130 -9.33 31.40 4.40
C GLN A 130 -8.35 32.34 5.12
N ASN A 131 -7.58 31.81 6.07
CA ASN A 131 -6.56 32.59 6.77
C ASN A 131 -5.35 32.95 5.89
N LYS A 132 -5.06 32.14 4.86
CA LYS A 132 -4.01 32.45 3.89
C LYS A 132 -4.42 33.58 2.96
N GLU A 133 -5.65 33.56 2.45
CA GLU A 133 -6.21 34.62 1.60
C GLU A 133 -6.34 35.97 2.35
N ALA A 134 -6.67 35.94 3.64
CA ALA A 134 -6.76 37.15 4.47
C ALA A 134 -5.39 37.83 4.70
N ASN A 135 -4.31 37.06 4.83
CA ASN A 135 -2.97 37.60 5.03
C ASN A 135 -2.39 38.20 3.74
N GLU A 136 -2.64 37.57 2.59
CA GLU A 136 -2.20 38.08 1.28
C GLU A 136 -2.92 39.40 0.91
N ALA A 137 -4.17 39.59 1.36
CA ALA A 137 -4.90 40.85 1.18
C ALA A 137 -4.38 42.00 2.08
N ASN A 138 -3.90 41.69 3.29
CA ASN A 138 -3.34 42.69 4.20
C ASN A 138 -1.95 43.18 3.75
N GLU A 139 -1.10 42.27 3.25
CA GLU A 139 0.21 42.64 2.68
C GLU A 139 0.08 43.54 1.44
N ALA A 140 -0.98 43.36 0.64
CA ALA A 140 -1.26 44.21 -0.52
C ALA A 140 -1.73 45.63 -0.14
N ASN A 141 -2.39 45.79 1.01
CA ASN A 141 -2.87 47.09 1.47
C ASN A 141 -1.74 47.89 2.16
N GLU A 142 -0.88 47.24 2.94
CA GLU A 142 0.30 47.89 3.55
C GLU A 142 1.30 48.40 2.49
N ALA A 143 1.41 47.71 1.35
CA ALA A 143 2.24 48.13 0.22
C ALA A 143 1.69 49.37 -0.52
N ASN A 144 0.38 49.64 -0.44
CA ASN A 144 -0.24 50.80 -1.08
C ASN A 144 -0.21 52.04 -0.17
N GLU A 145 -0.40 51.88 1.15
CA GLU A 145 -0.28 53.00 2.11
C GLU A 145 1.16 53.57 2.21
N ALA A 146 2.18 52.75 1.96
CA ALA A 146 3.57 53.20 1.91
C ALA A 146 3.92 54.07 0.69
N ASN A 147 3.11 54.03 -0.37
CA ASN A 147 3.35 54.77 -1.62
C ASN A 147 2.60 56.11 -1.71
N GLU A 148 1.60 56.36 -0.85
CA GLU A 148 0.87 57.65 -0.80
C GLU A 148 1.46 58.66 0.19
N ALA A 149 2.47 58.26 0.98
CA ALA A 149 3.13 59.11 1.98
C ALA A 149 4.48 59.72 1.53
N ASN A 150 4.85 59.60 0.24
CA ASN A 150 6.07 60.19 -0.35
C ASN A 150 5.77 61.28 -1.38
#